data_AF-A0A2H9QM39-F1
#
_entry.id   AF-A0A2H9QM39-F1
#
_cell.length_a   1.000
_cell.length_b   1.000
_cell.length_c   1.000
_cell.angle_alpha   90.00
_cell.angle_beta   90.00
_cell.angle_gamma   90.00
#
_symmetry.space_group_name_H-M   'P 1'
#
loop_
_entity.id
_entity.type
_entity.pdbx_description
1 polymer ?
#
loop_
_entity_poly.entity_id
_entity_poly.type
_entity_poly.pdbx_seq_one_letter_code
_entity_poly.pdbx_strand_id
1 'polypeptide(L)' 'LYFFDEGENFKGVHTERDPFIEQIESSNNITIGDIAIILGEVRGPLKIWQISYPDGIEIKPEYLEKYYPDKKIQYAAGFV' A
#
# COMPACT_ATOMS: atom_id res chain seq x y z
N LEU A 1 -1.39 10.64 8.63
CA LEU A 1 -1.12 9.33 9.26
C LEU A 1 -0.75 8.22 8.27
N TYR A 2 -1.19 8.25 7.00
CA TYR A 2 -0.81 7.29 5.93
C TYR A 2 0.44 7.72 5.11
N PHE A 3 1.06 8.85 5.48
CA PHE A 3 1.90 9.69 4.61
C PHE A 3 3.37 9.83 5.04
N PHE A 4 3.74 9.34 6.22
CA PHE A 4 5.06 9.65 6.75
C PHE A 4 6.09 8.65 6.22
N ASP A 5 7.15 9.17 5.63
CA ASP A 5 8.26 8.37 5.13
C ASP A 5 9.14 7.83 6.28
N GLU A 6 8.95 8.31 7.51
CA GLU A 6 9.73 7.86 8.67
C GLU A 6 8.96 8.06 9.98
N GLY A 7 9.22 7.19 10.94
CA GLY A 7 8.80 7.29 12.33
C GLY A 7 9.75 6.50 13.23
N GLU A 8 9.50 6.51 14.54
CA GLU A 8 10.42 5.92 15.54
C GLU A 8 10.79 4.46 15.24
N ASN A 9 9.85 3.67 14.72
CA ASN A 9 10.00 2.22 14.50
C ASN A 9 9.80 1.81 13.04
N PHE A 10 9.71 2.75 12.11
CA PHE A 10 9.54 2.43 10.69
C PHE A 10 10.18 3.47 9.79
N LYS A 11 10.67 3.03 8.64
CA LYS A 11 11.28 3.89 7.63
C LYS A 11 10.84 3.45 6.24
N GLY A 12 10.44 4.40 5.42
CA GLY A 12 10.22 4.23 3.99
C GLY A 12 11.56 3.88 3.33
N VAL A 13 11.64 2.69 2.76
CA VAL A 13 12.84 2.20 2.05
C VAL A 13 12.67 2.27 0.53
N HIS A 14 11.44 2.41 0.05
CA HIS A 14 11.16 2.55 -1.37
C HIS A 14 9.85 3.30 -1.60
N THR A 15 9.83 4.16 -2.60
CA THR A 15 8.64 4.83 -3.12
C THR A 15 8.71 4.79 -4.64
N GLU A 16 7.70 4.20 -5.27
CA GLU A 16 7.54 4.12 -6.72
C GLU A 16 6.25 4.84 -7.12
N ARG A 17 6.33 5.71 -8.13
CA ARG A 17 5.19 6.51 -8.58
C ARG A 17 4.28 5.67 -9.48
N ASP A 18 2.99 6.01 -9.51
CA ASP A 18 2.06 5.37 -10.44
C ASP A 18 2.44 5.73 -11.89
N PRO A 19 2.76 4.74 -12.76
CA PRO A 19 3.21 5.00 -14.13
C PRO A 19 2.20 5.78 -14.98
N PHE A 20 0.90 5.64 -14.69
CA PHE A 20 -0.15 6.37 -15.38
C PHE A 20 -0.17 7.85 -14.97
N ILE A 21 0.06 8.13 -13.68
CA ILE A 21 0.22 9.52 -13.22
C ILE A 21 1.48 10.13 -13.84
N GLU A 22 2.62 9.42 -13.85
CA GLU A 22 3.85 9.90 -14.51
C GLU A 22 3.62 10.24 -15.99
N GLN A 23 2.86 9.41 -16.70
CA GLN A 23 2.52 9.65 -18.09
C GLN A 23 1.68 10.93 -18.28
N ILE A 24 0.67 11.14 -17.43
CA ILE A 24 -0.22 12.31 -17.51
C ILE A 24 0.57 13.60 -17.24
N GLU A 25 1.41 13.62 -16.22
CA GLU A 25 2.23 14.79 -15.89
C GLU A 25 3.17 15.13 -17.03
N SER A 26 3.86 14.13 -17.58
CA SER A 26 4.79 14.28 -18.70
C SER A 26 4.10 14.81 -19.95
N SER A 27 2.86 14.37 -20.20
CA SER A 27 2.10 14.74 -21.40
C SER A 27 1.45 16.12 -21.30
N ASN A 28 1.05 16.54 -20.10
CA ASN A 28 0.27 17.76 -19.89
C ASN A 28 1.06 18.87 -19.19
N ASN A 29 2.31 18.61 -18.81
CA ASN A 29 3.16 19.53 -18.04
C ASN A 29 2.47 20.02 -16.77
N ILE A 30 1.76 19.11 -16.09
CA ILE A 30 1.08 19.35 -14.82
C ILE A 30 1.77 18.55 -13.72
N THR A 31 1.57 18.95 -12.47
CA THR A 31 2.03 18.20 -11.30
C THR A 31 0.83 17.73 -10.51
N ILE A 32 0.72 16.42 -10.36
CA ILE A 32 -0.29 15.72 -9.58
C ILE A 32 0.38 15.30 -8.26
N GLY A 33 -0.32 15.57 -7.15
CA GLY A 33 0.14 15.15 -5.83
C GLY A 33 0.20 13.63 -5.69
N ASP A 34 0.60 13.14 -4.51
CA ASP A 34 0.79 11.70 -4.29
C ASP A 34 -0.48 10.87 -4.51
N ILE A 35 -1.66 11.42 -4.28
CA ILE A 35 -2.92 10.69 -4.49
C ILE A 35 -3.80 11.48 -5.45
N ALA A 36 -4.33 10.80 -6.46
CA ALA A 36 -5.26 11.36 -7.43
C ALA A 36 -6.46 10.45 -7.62
N ILE A 37 -7.62 11.04 -7.88
CA ILE A 37 -8.79 10.31 -8.34
C ILE A 37 -8.83 10.45 -9.86
N ILE A 38 -8.61 9.34 -10.58
CA ILE A 38 -8.63 9.33 -12.03
C ILE A 38 -9.59 8.24 -12.50
N LEU A 39 -10.56 8.62 -13.34
CA LEU A 39 -11.63 7.71 -13.82
C LEU A 39 -12.41 7.02 -12.68
N GLY A 40 -12.51 7.67 -11.52
CA GLY A 40 -13.18 7.12 -10.34
C GLY A 40 -12.30 6.21 -9.47
N GLU A 41 -11.06 5.93 -9.87
CA GLU A 41 -10.10 5.13 -9.10
C GLU A 41 -9.17 6.02 -8.29
N VAL A 42 -8.88 5.62 -7.05
CA VAL A 42 -7.83 6.25 -6.23
C VAL A 42 -6.48 5.66 -6.66
N ARG A 43 -5.61 6.51 -7.19
CA ARG A 43 -4.25 6.17 -7.62
C ARG A 43 -3.23 6.89 -6.77
N GLY A 44 -2.13 6.23 -6.46
CA GLY A 44 -1.03 6.81 -5.71
C GLY A 44 0.21 5.93 -5.75
N PRO A 45 1.33 6.38 -5.16
CA PRO A 45 2.58 5.66 -5.22
C PRO A 45 2.53 4.37 -4.40
N LEU A 46 3.29 3.38 -4.87
CA LEU A 46 3.65 2.23 -4.07
C LEU A 46 4.73 2.65 -3.08
N LYS A 47 4.50 2.41 -1.78
CA LYS A 47 5.50 2.65 -0.73
C LYS A 47 5.84 1.35 -0.02
N ILE A 48 7.12 1.10 0.21
CA ILE A 48 7.62 -0.02 1.00
C ILE A 48 8.30 0.55 2.24
N TRP A 49 7.85 0.08 3.40
CA TRP A 49 8.43 0.43 4.69
C TRP A 49 9.20 -0.75 5.29
N GLN A 50 10.36 -0.45 5.85
CA GLN A 50 11.05 -1.32 6.78
C GLN A 50 10.56 -0.99 8.20
N ILE A 51 10.15 -2.03 8.95
CA ILE A 51 9.70 -1.90 10.33
C ILE A 51 10.79 -2.50 11.24
N SER A 52 11.19 -1.73 12.24
CA SER A 52 12.09 -2.19 13.30
C SER A 52 11.27 -2.45 14.54
N TYR A 53 11.16 -3.72 14.94
CA TYR A 53 10.45 -4.08 16.16
C TYR A 53 11.36 -3.89 17.38
N PRO A 54 10.90 -3.19 18.43
CA PRO A 54 11.69 -3.03 19.65
C PRO A 54 11.84 -4.37 20.38
N ASP A 55 12.87 -4.45 21.22
CA ASP A 55 13.06 -5.60 22.10
C ASP A 55 11.88 -5.75 23.08
N GLY A 56 11.53 -6.99 23.41
CA GLY A 56 10.46 -7.29 24.36
C GLY A 56 9.04 -7.25 23.78
N ILE A 57 8.89 -7.28 22.45
CA ILE A 57 7.58 -7.42 21.83
C ILE A 57 6.92 -8.75 22.21
N GLU A 58 5.69 -8.68 22.70
CA GLU A 58 4.91 -9.88 23.03
C GLU A 58 4.07 -10.30 21.82
N ILE A 59 4.23 -11.55 21.40
CA ILE A 59 3.35 -12.16 20.40
C ILE A 59 2.01 -12.43 21.08
N LYS A 60 0.94 -11.89 20.51
CA LYS A 60 -0.46 -12.08 20.95
C LYS A 60 -1.20 -13.00 19.98
N PRO A 61 -1.24 -14.33 20.22
CA PRO A 61 -1.81 -15.28 19.28
C PRO A 61 -3.29 -15.06 18.98
N GLU A 62 -4.01 -14.37 19.87
CA GLU A 62 -5.42 -14.00 19.71
C GLU A 62 -5.68 -13.05 18.54
N TYR A 63 -4.67 -12.32 18.08
CA TYR A 63 -4.78 -11.47 16.88
C TYR A 63 -4.45 -12.21 15.58
N LEU A 64 -4.03 -13.48 15.65
CA LEU A 64 -3.75 -14.28 14.47
C LEU A 64 -5.01 -15.03 14.04
N GLU A 65 -5.60 -14.62 12.91
CA GLU A 65 -6.65 -15.39 12.26
C GLU A 65 -6.05 -16.66 11.62
N LYS A 66 -6.35 -17.81 12.23
CA LYS A 66 -5.89 -19.13 11.75
C LYS A 66 -6.91 -19.83 10.86
N TYR A 67 -8.07 -19.20 10.66
CA TYR A 67 -9.10 -19.67 9.75
C TYR A 67 -8.82 -19.12 8.36
N TYR A 68 -8.00 -19.85 7.62
CA TYR A 68 -7.79 -19.55 6.21
C TYR A 68 -9.09 -19.81 5.42
N PRO A 69 -9.39 -19.01 4.39
CA PRO A 69 -10.50 -19.29 3.49
C PRO A 69 -10.43 -20.72 2.95
N ASP A 70 -11.57 -21.41 2.87
CA ASP A 70 -11.63 -22.74 2.25
C ASP A 70 -11.05 -22.63 0.83
N LYS A 71 -10.09 -23.52 0.51
CA LYS A 71 -9.43 -23.58 -0.80
C LYS A 71 -10.45 -23.67 -1.95
N LYS A 72 -11.66 -24.20 -1.69
CA LYS A 72 -12.75 -24.29 -2.67
C LYS A 72 -13.37 -22.94 -3.04
N ILE A 73 -13.19 -21.90 -2.24
CA ILE A 73 -13.77 -20.56 -2.46
C ILE A 73 -12.80 -19.63 -3.21
N GLN A 74 -11.54 -20.04 -3.45
CA GLN A 74 -10.50 -19.21 -4.08
C GLN A 74 -10.81 -18.74 -5.52
N TYR A 75 -11.84 -19.26 -6.19
CA TYR A 75 -12.19 -18.90 -7.58
C TYR A 75 -13.45 -18.02 -7.73
N ALA A 76 -14.08 -17.57 -6.65
CA ALA A 76 -15.33 -16.80 -6.75
C ALA A 76 -15.14 -15.28 -7.00
N ALA A 77 -13.91 -14.80 -7.16
CA ALA A 77 -13.62 -13.39 -7.52
C ALA A 77 -13.10 -13.31 -8.96
N GLY A 78 -13.97 -13.66 -9.92
CA GLY A 78 -13.71 -13.51 -11.34
C GLY A 78 -15.02 -13.38 -12.11
N PHE A 79 -15.30 -12.15 -12.56
CA PHE A 79 -16.39 -11.74 -13.46
C PHE A 79 -17.81 -11.62 -12.86
N VAL A 80 -18.21 -10.37 -12.62
CA VAL A 80 -19.51 -9.81 -13.08
C VAL A 80 -19.22 -8.43 -13.66
#